data_AF-A0A1I7W094-F1
#
_entry.id   AF-A0A1I7W094-F1
#
_cell.length_a   1.000
_cell.length_b   1.000
_cell.length_c   1.000
_cell.angle_alpha   90.00
_cell.angle_beta   90.00
_cell.angle_gamma   90.00
#
_symmetry.space_group_name_H-M   'P 1'
#
loop_
_entity.id
_entity.type
_entity.pdbx_description
1 polymer ?
#
loop_
_entity_poly.entity_id
_entity_poly.type
_entity_poly.pdbx_seq_one_letter_code
_entity_poly.pdbx_strand_id
1 'polypeptide(L)'
;MLGASSSGNGGVANPELLQEVRLYENSVERERVDNMSELYAVLNALECLEKVFSRDCIAAKEYTAECSKLLVQYKVALRLVQCDIDEFVKKYRVECPAALERIREDRPITVKDDKGNTLKCIAEIVEMFITFLDQLKLNVRAVDELFPTLNELNVSISSMITLPDNFDAKLKVEHWHDKLKNMSASEEVTDENARQMIFDLETAYNSFTRFLHNS
;
A
#
# COMPACT_ATOMS: atom_id res chain seq x y z
N MET A 1 -1.39 -85.17 -31.38
CA MET A 1 -0.83 -84.53 -30.17
C MET A 1 -0.97 -83.03 -30.31
N LEU A 2 -1.28 -82.39 -29.18
CA LEU A 2 -1.93 -81.10 -29.00
C LEU A 2 -1.12 -79.91 -29.55
N GLY A 3 -1.85 -78.93 -30.08
CA GLY A 3 -1.33 -77.65 -30.55
C GLY A 3 -0.78 -76.79 -29.41
N ALA A 4 0.31 -76.09 -29.70
CA ALA A 4 0.89 -75.10 -28.82
C ALA A 4 0.05 -73.81 -28.82
N SER A 5 -0.56 -73.49 -27.69
CA SER A 5 -1.18 -72.21 -27.42
C SER A 5 -0.11 -71.18 -27.03
N SER A 6 0.18 -70.26 -27.95
CA SER A 6 0.93 -69.04 -27.65
C SER A 6 0.00 -68.05 -26.95
N SER A 7 0.04 -68.00 -25.62
CA SER A 7 -0.61 -66.95 -24.85
C SER A 7 0.17 -65.65 -25.02
N GLY A 8 -0.26 -64.83 -25.99
CA GLY A 8 0.16 -63.44 -26.09
C GLY A 8 -0.35 -62.67 -24.87
N ASN A 9 0.58 -62.24 -24.02
CA ASN A 9 0.29 -61.38 -22.88
C ASN A 9 -0.03 -59.98 -23.42
N GLY A 10 -1.28 -59.73 -23.80
CA GLY A 10 -1.77 -58.42 -24.17
C GLY A 10 -1.76 -57.51 -22.94
N GLY A 11 -0.74 -56.67 -22.82
CA GLY A 11 -0.68 -55.64 -21.78
C GLY A 11 -1.90 -54.74 -21.89
N VAL A 12 -2.79 -54.81 -20.90
CA VAL A 12 -3.95 -53.92 -20.80
C VAL A 12 -3.42 -52.50 -20.64
N ALA A 13 -3.65 -51.65 -21.63
CA ALA A 13 -3.25 -50.24 -21.57
C ALA A 13 -3.91 -49.59 -20.34
N ASN A 14 -3.14 -48.82 -19.55
CA ASN A 14 -3.68 -48.16 -18.36
C ASN A 14 -4.81 -47.19 -18.78
N PRO A 15 -6.07 -47.42 -18.35
CA PRO A 15 -7.21 -46.61 -18.78
C PRO A 15 -7.09 -45.13 -18.37
N GLU A 16 -6.31 -44.82 -17.32
CA GLU A 16 -6.04 -43.42 -16.92
C GLU A 16 -5.24 -42.66 -17.97
N LEU A 17 -4.42 -43.34 -18.79
CA LEU A 17 -3.66 -42.73 -19.88
C LEU A 17 -4.52 -42.46 -21.14
N LEU A 18 -5.76 -42.98 -21.15
CA LEU A 18 -6.69 -42.83 -22.28
C LEU A 18 -7.72 -41.71 -22.06
N GLN A 19 -7.66 -41.03 -20.90
CA GLN A 19 -8.58 -39.95 -20.55
C GLN A 19 -7.86 -38.59 -20.56
N GLU A 20 -8.52 -37.57 -21.12
CA GLU A 20 -8.01 -36.20 -21.07
C GLU A 20 -8.03 -35.65 -19.65
N VAL A 21 -6.89 -35.16 -19.19
CA VAL A 21 -6.74 -34.53 -17.87
C VAL A 21 -7.42 -33.16 -17.90
N ARG A 22 -8.27 -32.91 -16.91
CA ARG A 22 -8.94 -31.61 -16.72
C ARG A 22 -8.22 -30.79 -15.66
N LEU A 23 -8.23 -29.47 -15.84
CA LEU A 23 -7.58 -28.53 -14.92
C LEU A 23 -8.38 -28.34 -13.62
N TYR A 24 -9.67 -28.64 -13.63
CA TYR A 24 -10.58 -28.56 -12.49
C TYR A 24 -11.71 -29.59 -12.65
N GLU A 25 -12.27 -30.04 -11.53
CA GLU A 25 -13.40 -30.98 -11.51
C GLU A 25 -14.71 -30.34 -11.04
N ASN A 26 -14.64 -29.18 -10.39
CA ASN A 26 -15.78 -28.46 -9.83
C ASN A 26 -15.68 -26.94 -10.00
N SER A 27 -16.76 -26.21 -9.68
CA SER A 27 -16.84 -24.76 -9.84
C SER A 27 -15.87 -23.99 -8.95
N VAL A 28 -15.60 -24.49 -7.74
CA VAL A 28 -14.70 -23.84 -6.77
C VAL A 28 -13.25 -23.95 -7.24
N GLU A 29 -12.84 -25.12 -7.73
CA GLU A 29 -11.52 -25.32 -8.34
C GLU A 29 -11.35 -24.46 -9.59
N ARG A 30 -12.38 -24.36 -10.43
CA ARG A 30 -12.37 -23.48 -11.60
C ARG A 30 -12.13 -22.03 -11.20
N GLU A 31 -12.87 -21.52 -10.23
CA GLU A 31 -12.69 -20.15 -9.72
C GLU A 31 -11.28 -19.92 -9.16
N ARG A 32 -10.74 -20.90 -8.42
CA ARG A 32 -9.35 -20.83 -7.92
C ARG A 32 -8.35 -20.75 -9.07
N VAL A 33 -8.54 -21.55 -10.11
CA VAL A 33 -7.70 -21.55 -11.32
C VAL A 33 -7.83 -20.22 -12.06
N ASP A 34 -9.04 -19.69 -12.21
CA ASP A 34 -9.30 -18.40 -12.85
C ASP A 34 -8.58 -17.27 -12.09
N ASN A 35 -8.66 -17.24 -10.75
CA ASN A 35 -7.93 -16.27 -9.91
C ASN A 35 -6.40 -16.38 -10.07
N MET A 36 -5.87 -17.60 -10.11
CA MET A 36 -4.43 -17.82 -10.37
C MET A 36 -4.04 -17.37 -11.78
N SER A 37 -4.91 -17.58 -12.77
CA SER A 37 -4.67 -17.15 -14.15
C SER A 37 -4.60 -15.63 -14.29
N GLU A 38 -5.43 -14.91 -13.54
CA GLU A 38 -5.43 -13.45 -13.51
C GLU A 38 -4.13 -12.92 -12.90
N LEU A 39 -3.69 -13.48 -11.76
CA LEU A 39 -2.40 -13.12 -11.16
C LEU A 39 -1.24 -13.38 -12.13
N TYR A 40 -1.24 -14.53 -12.80
CA TYR A 40 -0.24 -14.88 -13.82
C TYR A 40 -0.24 -13.89 -14.99
N ALA A 41 -1.43 -13.49 -15.47
CA ALA A 41 -1.59 -12.55 -16.56
C ALA A 41 -1.07 -11.15 -16.20
N VAL A 42 -1.42 -10.64 -15.01
CA VAL A 42 -0.99 -9.32 -14.53
C VAL A 42 0.54 -9.26 -14.38
N LEU A 43 1.18 -10.31 -13.84
CA LEU A 43 2.64 -10.37 -13.72
C LEU A 43 3.34 -10.28 -15.08
N ASN A 44 2.86 -11.03 -16.07
CA ASN A 44 3.41 -10.98 -17.42
C ASN A 44 3.14 -9.64 -18.13
N ALA A 45 1.97 -9.05 -17.91
CA ALA A 45 1.65 -7.73 -18.44
C ALA A 45 2.59 -6.66 -17.87
N LEU A 46 2.84 -6.69 -16.56
CA LEU A 46 3.77 -5.77 -15.89
C LEU A 46 5.21 -5.97 -16.37
N GLU A 47 5.66 -7.21 -16.52
CA GLU A 47 6.99 -7.53 -17.07
C GLU A 47 7.15 -7.00 -18.50
N CYS A 48 6.12 -7.17 -19.34
CA CYS A 48 6.10 -6.64 -20.70
C CYS A 48 6.18 -5.11 -20.69
N LEU A 49 5.40 -4.45 -19.83
CA LEU A 49 5.38 -3.00 -19.71
C LEU A 49 6.76 -2.43 -19.32
N GLU A 50 7.42 -3.04 -18.32
CA GLU A 50 8.79 -2.64 -17.92
C GLU A 50 9.81 -2.84 -19.06
N LYS A 51 9.69 -3.92 -19.84
CA LYS A 51 10.55 -4.18 -21.01
C LYS A 51 10.31 -3.17 -22.15
N VAL A 52 9.06 -2.78 -22.39
CA VAL A 52 8.73 -1.79 -23.43
C VAL A 52 9.21 -0.40 -23.00
N PHE A 53 9.06 -0.04 -21.72
CA PHE A 53 9.55 1.23 -21.19
C PHE A 53 11.08 1.34 -21.19
N SER A 54 11.78 0.30 -20.75
CA SER A 54 13.27 0.27 -20.79
C SER A 54 13.85 0.33 -22.20
N ARG A 55 13.06 0.01 -23.22
CA ARG A 55 13.42 0.15 -24.65
C ARG A 55 12.94 1.45 -25.27
N ASP A 56 12.46 2.40 -24.46
CA ASP A 56 11.94 3.71 -24.88
C ASP A 56 10.81 3.59 -25.94
N CYS A 57 10.02 2.51 -25.86
CA CYS A 57 8.94 2.21 -26.80
C CYS A 57 7.56 2.72 -26.33
N ILE A 58 7.49 3.37 -25.17
CA ILE A 58 6.27 3.95 -24.59
C ILE A 58 6.63 5.25 -23.86
N ALA A 59 5.79 6.27 -23.97
CA ALA A 59 6.03 7.55 -23.32
C ALA A 59 5.95 7.42 -21.79
N ALA A 60 6.79 8.16 -21.06
CA ALA A 60 6.85 8.11 -19.60
C ALA A 60 5.49 8.33 -18.91
N LYS A 61 4.66 9.25 -19.44
CA LYS A 61 3.33 9.52 -18.89
C LYS A 61 2.38 8.32 -19.02
N GLU A 62 2.38 7.67 -20.18
CA GLU A 62 1.53 6.51 -20.46
C GLU A 62 2.00 5.30 -19.65
N TYR A 63 3.31 5.07 -19.61
CA TYR A 63 3.92 4.06 -18.73
C TYR A 63 3.51 4.24 -17.27
N THR A 64 3.59 5.47 -16.74
CA THR A 64 3.25 5.74 -15.34
C THR A 64 1.81 5.36 -15.02
N ALA A 65 0.87 5.71 -15.92
CA ALA A 65 -0.55 5.42 -15.74
C ALA A 65 -0.83 3.92 -15.77
N GLU A 66 -0.32 3.20 -16.78
CA GLU A 66 -0.54 1.76 -16.92
C GLU A 66 0.19 0.95 -15.84
N CYS A 67 1.41 1.34 -15.46
CA CYS A 67 2.14 0.69 -14.39
C CYS A 67 1.42 0.82 -13.04
N SER A 68 0.87 2.01 -12.74
CA SER A 68 0.10 2.24 -11.51
C SER A 68 -1.16 1.37 -11.49
N LYS A 69 -1.85 1.26 -12.63
CA LYS A 69 -3.04 0.41 -12.77
C LYS A 69 -2.71 -1.08 -12.59
N LEU A 70 -1.64 -1.57 -13.24
CA LEU A 70 -1.22 -2.97 -13.13
C LEU A 70 -0.77 -3.32 -11.70
N LEU A 71 -0.10 -2.41 -10.99
CA LEU A 71 0.25 -2.59 -9.58
C LEU A 71 -0.98 -2.73 -8.67
N VAL A 72 -2.03 -1.93 -8.90
CA VAL A 72 -3.30 -2.07 -8.18
C VAL A 72 -3.98 -3.40 -8.50
N GLN A 73 -4.02 -3.79 -9.78
CA GLN A 73 -4.60 -5.07 -10.20
C GLN A 73 -3.85 -6.26 -9.60
N TYR A 74 -2.52 -6.19 -9.56
CA TYR A 74 -1.67 -7.19 -8.91
C TYR A 74 -2.05 -7.37 -7.44
N LYS A 75 -2.22 -6.28 -6.68
CA LYS A 75 -2.62 -6.34 -5.26
C LYS A 75 -3.97 -7.03 -5.09
N VAL A 76 -4.94 -6.76 -5.97
CA VAL A 76 -6.25 -7.40 -5.93
C VAL A 76 -6.13 -8.89 -6.26
N ALA A 77 -5.44 -9.24 -7.33
CA ALA A 77 -5.23 -10.64 -7.75
C ALA A 77 -4.50 -11.45 -6.67
N LEU A 78 -3.45 -10.90 -6.07
CA LEU A 78 -2.70 -11.57 -5.00
C LEU A 78 -3.57 -11.87 -3.77
N ARG A 79 -4.46 -10.94 -3.38
CA ARG A 79 -5.40 -11.15 -2.27
C ARG A 79 -6.43 -12.24 -2.56
N LEU A 80 -6.83 -12.42 -3.81
CA LEU A 80 -7.76 -13.49 -4.21
C LEU A 80 -7.07 -14.87 -4.20
N VAL A 81 -5.80 -14.93 -4.61
CA VAL A 81 -5.02 -16.18 -4.65
C VAL A 81 -4.47 -16.57 -3.26
N GLN A 82 -4.20 -15.60 -2.38
CA GLN A 82 -3.69 -15.79 -1.02
C GLN A 82 -2.40 -16.62 -0.97
N CYS A 83 -1.42 -16.29 -1.79
CA CYS A 83 -0.13 -16.97 -1.84
C CYS A 83 1.05 -16.01 -1.65
N ASP A 84 2.21 -16.58 -1.34
CA ASP A 84 3.48 -15.87 -1.46
C ASP A 84 3.87 -15.72 -2.95
N ILE A 85 4.32 -14.53 -3.34
CA ILE A 85 4.59 -14.23 -4.74
C ILE A 85 5.84 -14.95 -5.25
N ASP A 86 6.89 -15.06 -4.43
CA ASP A 86 8.13 -15.73 -4.82
C ASP A 86 7.89 -17.24 -5.00
N GLU A 87 7.05 -17.84 -4.12
CA GLU A 87 6.58 -19.22 -4.29
C GLU A 87 5.74 -19.40 -5.56
N PHE A 88 4.83 -18.47 -5.86
CA PHE A 88 3.97 -18.54 -7.04
C PHE A 88 4.78 -18.50 -8.34
N VAL A 89 5.69 -17.53 -8.45
CA VAL A 89 6.58 -17.35 -9.61
C VAL A 89 7.45 -18.59 -9.81
N LYS A 90 7.99 -19.17 -8.73
CA LYS A 90 8.79 -20.40 -8.80
C LYS A 90 7.95 -21.61 -9.23
N LYS A 91 6.76 -21.78 -8.65
CA LYS A 91 5.87 -22.91 -8.91
C LYS A 91 5.40 -22.94 -10.36
N TYR A 92 4.99 -21.79 -10.90
CA TYR A 92 4.46 -21.66 -12.25
C TYR A 92 5.51 -21.21 -13.28
N ARG A 93 6.77 -21.08 -12.87
CA ARG A 93 7.92 -20.69 -13.71
C ARG A 93 7.65 -19.40 -14.48
N VAL A 94 7.15 -18.38 -13.78
CA VAL A 94 6.93 -17.06 -14.35
C VAL A 94 8.27 -16.35 -14.47
N GLU A 95 8.69 -15.96 -15.67
CA GLU A 95 9.94 -15.20 -15.87
C GLU A 95 9.65 -13.70 -15.87
N CYS A 96 9.55 -13.11 -14.67
CA CYS A 96 9.16 -11.71 -14.50
C CYS A 96 10.08 -10.90 -13.55
N PRO A 97 11.41 -10.88 -13.78
CA PRO A 97 12.35 -10.19 -12.88
C PRO A 97 12.10 -8.68 -12.78
N ALA A 98 11.75 -8.00 -13.88
CA ALA A 98 11.50 -6.56 -13.85
C ALA A 98 10.17 -6.23 -13.14
N ALA A 99 9.13 -7.05 -13.37
CA ALA A 99 7.87 -6.93 -12.64
C ALA A 99 8.06 -7.11 -11.13
N LEU A 100 8.89 -8.07 -10.72
CA LEU A 100 9.15 -8.31 -9.29
C LEU A 100 9.84 -7.13 -8.62
N GLU A 101 10.85 -6.51 -9.26
CA GLU A 101 11.46 -5.29 -8.74
C GLU A 101 10.44 -4.16 -8.63
N ARG A 102 9.61 -3.95 -9.67
CA ARG A 102 8.54 -2.95 -9.64
C ARG A 102 7.52 -3.20 -8.52
N ILE A 103 7.14 -4.45 -8.30
CA ILE A 103 6.24 -4.86 -7.22
C ILE A 103 6.85 -4.58 -5.85
N ARG A 104 8.16 -4.85 -5.67
CA ARG A 104 8.89 -4.54 -4.43
C ARG A 104 8.95 -3.05 -4.15
N GLU A 105 9.10 -2.22 -5.19
CA GLU A 105 9.10 -0.76 -5.06
C GLU A 105 7.69 -0.15 -4.90
N ASP A 106 6.65 -0.87 -5.34
CA ASP A 106 5.23 -0.50 -5.28
C ASP A 106 4.87 0.86 -5.91
N ARG A 107 5.67 1.31 -6.88
CA ARG A 107 5.44 2.56 -7.64
C ARG A 107 6.15 2.50 -8.98
N PRO A 108 5.72 3.20 -10.04
CA PRO A 108 6.46 3.30 -11.32
C PRO A 108 7.84 3.97 -11.19
N ILE A 109 8.84 3.62 -12.00
CA ILE A 109 10.22 4.18 -11.91
C ILE A 109 10.28 5.67 -12.23
N THR A 110 9.32 6.14 -13.00
CA THR A 110 9.14 7.55 -13.36
C THR A 110 8.71 8.39 -12.16
N VAL A 111 8.06 7.78 -11.17
CA VAL A 111 7.70 8.42 -9.91
C VAL A 111 8.93 8.35 -9.01
N LYS A 112 9.73 9.42 -9.04
CA LYS A 112 10.81 9.60 -8.09
C LYS A 112 10.24 9.61 -6.68
N ASP A 113 11.03 9.11 -5.73
CA ASP A 113 10.76 9.28 -4.31
C ASP A 113 10.35 10.72 -4.02
N ASP A 114 9.14 10.90 -3.49
CA ASP A 114 8.70 12.17 -2.93
C ASP A 114 9.51 12.53 -1.67
N LYS A 115 10.62 11.85 -1.36
CA LYS A 115 11.50 12.12 -0.20
C LYS A 115 11.80 13.60 -0.01
N GLY A 116 11.97 14.40 -1.07
CA GLY A 116 12.11 15.85 -0.94
C GLY A 116 10.86 16.54 -0.38
N ASN A 117 9.68 16.18 -0.90
CA ASN A 117 8.39 16.63 -0.40
C ASN A 117 8.07 16.04 0.98
N THR A 118 8.46 14.79 1.26
CA THR A 118 8.30 14.14 2.57
C THR A 118 9.17 14.80 3.62
N LEU A 119 10.45 15.08 3.33
CA LEU A 119 11.35 15.78 4.25
C LEU A 119 10.87 17.21 4.51
N LYS A 120 10.37 17.90 3.47
CA LYS A 120 9.74 19.21 3.63
C LYS A 120 8.50 19.13 4.52
N CYS A 121 7.61 18.18 4.26
CA CYS A 121 6.40 17.95 5.04
C CYS A 121 6.72 17.60 6.50
N ILE A 122 7.75 16.77 6.74
CA ILE A 122 8.25 16.45 8.08
C ILE A 122 8.72 17.72 8.79
N ALA A 123 9.53 18.55 8.12
CA ALA A 123 10.03 19.79 8.70
C ALA A 123 8.87 20.74 9.06
N GLU A 124 7.90 20.92 8.16
CA GLU A 124 6.69 21.73 8.39
C GLU A 124 5.87 21.19 9.58
N ILE A 125 5.64 19.88 9.66
CA ILE A 125 4.90 19.25 10.77
C ILE A 125 5.62 19.47 12.11
N VAL A 126 6.95 19.24 12.15
CA VAL A 126 7.75 19.43 13.37
C VAL A 126 7.72 20.90 13.81
N GLU A 127 7.90 21.83 12.87
CA GLU A 127 7.84 23.27 13.13
C GLU A 127 6.50 23.68 13.74
N MET A 128 5.39 23.23 13.17
CA MET A 128 4.06 23.60 13.66
C MET A 128 3.71 22.95 15.00
N PHE A 129 4.16 21.71 15.27
CA PHE A 129 4.02 21.10 16.60
C PHE A 129 4.72 21.95 17.66
N ILE A 130 5.98 22.34 17.42
CA ILE A 130 6.76 23.15 18.34
C ILE A 130 6.10 24.52 18.52
N THR A 131 5.75 25.17 17.42
CA THR A 131 5.12 26.50 17.42
C THR A 131 3.81 26.50 18.22
N PHE A 132 2.93 25.53 17.98
CA PHE A 132 1.65 25.47 18.67
C PHE A 132 1.81 25.14 20.17
N LEU A 133 2.73 24.23 20.52
CA LEU A 133 3.05 23.94 21.92
C LEU A 133 3.62 25.16 22.65
N ASP A 134 4.47 25.94 21.98
CA ASP A 134 5.04 27.17 22.53
C ASP A 134 3.97 28.25 22.72
N GLN A 135 3.05 28.43 21.77
CA GLN A 135 1.89 29.32 21.93
C GLN A 135 1.11 28.99 23.21
N LEU A 136 0.77 27.70 23.42
CA LEU A 136 0.05 27.28 24.63
C LEU A 136 0.87 27.51 25.91
N LYS A 137 2.18 27.24 25.89
CA LYS A 137 3.09 27.44 27.03
C LYS A 137 3.31 28.92 27.38
N LEU A 138 3.20 29.81 26.39
CA LEU A 138 3.26 31.27 26.56
C LEU A 138 1.91 31.88 27.00
N ASN A 139 0.93 31.04 27.34
CA ASN A 139 -0.42 31.45 27.73
C ASN A 139 -1.24 32.12 26.62
N VAL A 140 -0.96 31.82 25.35
CA VAL A 140 -1.89 32.15 24.26
C VAL A 140 -3.14 31.29 24.42
N ARG A 141 -4.32 31.92 24.41
CA ARG A 141 -5.62 31.27 24.62
C ARG A 141 -6.67 31.64 23.57
N ALA A 142 -6.52 32.78 22.89
CA ALA A 142 -7.47 33.23 21.89
C ALA A 142 -7.51 32.26 20.69
N VAL A 143 -8.73 31.91 20.26
CA VAL A 143 -8.94 30.93 19.17
C VAL A 143 -8.39 31.44 17.85
N ASP A 144 -8.51 32.73 17.54
CA ASP A 144 -7.96 33.33 16.32
C ASP A 144 -6.43 33.33 16.26
N GLU A 145 -5.75 33.31 17.40
CA GLU A 145 -4.29 33.17 17.48
C GLU A 145 -3.82 31.71 17.41
N LEU A 146 -4.60 30.77 17.95
CA LEU A 146 -4.25 29.35 18.01
C LEU A 146 -4.66 28.57 16.74
N PHE A 147 -5.87 28.81 16.25
CA PHE A 147 -6.48 28.01 15.19
C PHE A 147 -5.70 28.00 13.87
N PRO A 148 -5.09 29.11 13.40
CA PRO A 148 -4.31 29.09 12.15
C PRO A 148 -3.18 28.04 12.16
N THR A 149 -2.35 28.04 13.20
CA THR A 149 -1.25 27.07 13.36
C THR A 149 -1.77 25.64 13.46
N LEU A 150 -2.84 25.42 14.24
CA LEU A 150 -3.43 24.09 14.40
C LEU A 150 -4.06 23.58 13.09
N ASN A 151 -4.66 24.47 12.30
CA ASN A 151 -5.24 24.12 11.00
C ASN A 151 -4.17 23.72 10.00
N GLU A 152 -3.07 24.46 9.91
CA GLU A 152 -1.94 24.09 9.04
C GLU A 152 -1.30 22.77 9.49
N LEU A 153 -1.17 22.54 10.80
CA LEU A 153 -0.69 21.28 11.37
C LEU A 153 -1.61 20.12 10.96
N ASN A 154 -2.93 20.29 11.10
CA ASN A 154 -3.92 19.28 10.75
C ASN A 154 -3.89 18.93 9.25
N VAL A 155 -3.81 19.94 8.38
CA VAL A 155 -3.71 19.74 6.93
C VAL A 155 -2.43 18.98 6.57
N SER A 156 -1.29 19.40 7.12
CA SER A 156 0.02 18.82 6.77
C SER A 156 0.17 17.39 7.29
N ILE A 157 -0.23 17.12 8.55
CA ILE A 157 -0.15 15.77 9.10
C ILE A 157 -1.10 14.81 8.37
N SER A 158 -2.27 15.28 7.95
CA SER A 158 -3.26 14.48 7.22
C SER A 158 -2.83 14.15 5.79
N SER A 159 -2.10 15.07 5.14
CA SER A 159 -1.60 14.89 3.77
C SER A 159 -0.32 14.04 3.68
N MET A 160 0.32 13.71 4.80
CA MET A 160 1.47 12.81 4.85
C MET A 160 1.05 11.35 4.62
N ILE A 161 1.19 10.88 3.37
CA ILE A 161 0.79 9.53 2.91
C ILE A 161 1.58 8.42 3.61
N THR A 162 2.81 8.71 4.07
CA THR A 162 3.64 7.74 4.78
C THR A 162 3.12 7.40 6.18
N LEU A 163 2.24 8.25 6.75
CA LEU A 163 1.62 7.98 8.05
C LEU A 163 0.36 7.12 7.86
N PRO A 164 0.18 6.06 8.67
CA PRO A 164 -1.06 5.29 8.70
C PRO A 164 -2.30 6.17 8.91
N ASP A 165 -3.45 5.78 8.34
CA ASP A 165 -4.69 6.55 8.46
C ASP A 165 -5.18 6.66 9.92
N ASN A 166 -4.96 5.61 10.71
CA ASN A 166 -5.31 5.53 12.13
C ASN A 166 -4.15 5.90 13.06
N PHE A 167 -3.20 6.71 12.58
CA PHE A 167 -2.05 7.11 13.38
C PHE A 167 -2.47 8.01 14.55
N ASP A 168 -2.07 7.66 15.77
CA ASP A 168 -2.47 8.36 17.01
C ASP A 168 -2.25 9.88 16.95
N ALA A 169 -1.15 10.34 16.33
CA ALA A 169 -0.90 11.77 16.20
C ALA A 169 -1.91 12.48 15.29
N LYS A 170 -2.35 11.85 14.20
CA LYS A 170 -3.39 12.41 13.30
C LYS A 170 -4.70 12.58 14.07
N LEU A 171 -5.14 11.54 14.76
CA LEU A 171 -6.40 11.53 15.50
C LEU A 171 -6.44 12.60 16.61
N LYS A 172 -5.33 12.80 17.32
CA LYS A 172 -5.24 13.84 18.37
C LYS A 172 -5.26 15.25 17.81
N VAL A 173 -4.53 15.50 16.73
CA VAL A 173 -4.53 16.81 16.06
C VAL A 173 -5.91 17.12 15.52
N GLU A 174 -6.55 16.16 14.84
CA GLU A 174 -7.90 16.28 14.30
C GLU A 174 -8.94 16.58 15.39
N HIS A 175 -8.88 15.85 16.52
CA HIS A 175 -9.78 16.09 17.65
C HIS A 175 -9.75 17.54 18.14
N TRP A 176 -8.56 18.10 18.35
CA TRP A 176 -8.41 19.47 18.81
C TRP A 176 -8.72 20.50 17.72
N HIS A 177 -8.38 20.19 16.47
CA HIS A 177 -8.75 21.01 15.32
C HIS A 177 -10.26 21.18 15.22
N ASP A 178 -11.01 20.08 15.25
CA ASP A 178 -12.48 20.11 15.19
C ASP A 178 -13.08 20.85 16.38
N LYS A 179 -12.49 20.72 17.57
CA LYS A 179 -12.96 21.46 18.75
C LYS A 179 -12.79 22.98 18.58
N LEU A 180 -11.62 23.45 18.15
CA LEU A 180 -11.36 24.89 17.98
C LEU A 180 -12.09 25.46 16.75
N LYS A 181 -12.26 24.67 15.69
CA LYS A 181 -12.99 25.06 14.47
C LYS A 181 -14.45 25.45 14.76
N ASN A 182 -15.05 24.88 15.80
CA ASN A 182 -16.42 25.15 16.20
C ASN A 182 -16.54 26.31 17.21
N MET A 183 -15.43 26.92 17.62
CA MET A 183 -15.41 28.10 18.47
C MET A 183 -15.33 29.37 17.61
N SER A 184 -15.87 30.48 18.11
CA SER A 184 -15.72 31.79 17.50
C SER A 184 -14.30 32.34 17.69
N ALA A 185 -13.87 33.19 16.76
CA ALA A 185 -12.54 33.82 16.79
C ALA A 185 -12.21 34.53 18.11
N SER A 186 -13.20 35.16 18.74
CA SER A 186 -13.05 35.90 20.00
C SER A 186 -13.12 35.04 21.27
N GLU A 187 -13.44 33.74 21.15
CA GLU A 187 -13.44 32.85 22.30
C GLU A 187 -12.02 32.49 22.72
N GLU A 188 -11.86 32.21 24.01
CA GLU A 188 -10.61 31.75 24.59
C GLU A 188 -10.74 30.29 25.04
N VAL A 189 -9.66 29.54 24.84
CA VAL A 189 -9.49 28.21 25.39
C VAL A 189 -9.32 28.30 26.91
N THR A 190 -10.06 27.48 27.68
CA THR A 190 -9.89 27.39 29.13
C THR A 190 -8.53 26.81 29.53
N ASP A 191 -8.01 27.15 30.72
CA ASP A 191 -6.73 26.62 31.20
C ASP A 191 -6.71 25.08 31.33
N GLU A 192 -7.86 24.48 31.63
CA GLU A 192 -8.01 23.02 31.65
C GLU A 192 -7.84 22.42 30.25
N ASN A 193 -8.52 22.99 29.25
CA ASN A 193 -8.38 22.57 27.85
C ASN A 193 -6.97 22.83 27.32
N ALA A 194 -6.34 23.94 27.69
CA ALA A 194 -4.97 24.25 27.28
C ALA A 194 -3.98 23.22 27.84
N ARG A 195 -4.10 22.83 29.12
CA ARG A 195 -3.26 21.78 29.72
C ARG A 195 -3.47 20.42 29.05
N GLN A 196 -4.72 20.06 28.76
CA GLN A 196 -5.01 18.81 28.07
C GLN A 196 -4.47 18.83 26.63
N MET A 197 -4.59 19.95 25.91
CA MET A 197 -4.00 20.12 24.58
C MET A 197 -2.48 19.94 24.59
N ILE A 198 -1.78 20.56 25.55
CA ILE A 198 -0.34 20.40 25.68
C ILE A 198 0.01 18.93 25.85
N PHE A 199 -0.66 18.22 26.77
CA PHE A 199 -0.39 16.81 27.02
C PHE A 199 -0.64 15.94 25.77
N ASP A 200 -1.79 16.12 25.11
CA ASP A 200 -2.17 15.33 23.96
C ASP A 200 -1.22 15.57 22.77
N LEU A 201 -0.87 16.83 22.50
CA LEU A 201 -0.02 17.20 21.37
C LEU A 201 1.46 16.90 21.63
N GLU A 202 1.95 16.98 22.86
CA GLU A 202 3.28 16.45 23.21
C GLU A 202 3.33 14.93 23.01
N THR A 203 2.26 14.22 23.37
CA THR A 203 2.18 12.77 23.13
C THR A 203 2.14 12.46 21.63
N ALA A 204 1.35 13.21 20.86
CA ALA A 204 1.27 13.09 19.41
C ALA A 204 2.62 13.36 18.74
N TYR A 205 3.31 14.43 19.13
CA TYR A 205 4.64 14.80 18.64
C TYR A 205 5.69 13.72 18.95
N ASN A 206 5.68 13.17 20.16
CA ASN A 206 6.57 12.07 20.55
C ASN A 206 6.28 10.79 19.75
N SER A 207 5.00 10.48 19.50
CA SER A 207 4.59 9.36 18.67
C SER A 207 5.07 9.53 17.23
N PHE A 208 4.89 10.73 16.67
CA PHE A 208 5.38 11.10 15.34
C PHE A 208 6.91 10.98 15.23
N THR A 209 7.64 11.51 16.21
CA THR A 209 9.12 11.42 16.24
C THR A 209 9.60 9.97 16.32
N ARG A 210 8.95 9.12 17.13
CA ARG A 210 9.26 7.68 17.19
C ARG A 210 8.99 6.98 15.86
N PHE A 211 7.90 7.34 15.18
CA PHE A 211 7.61 6.82 13.85
C PHE A 211 8.74 7.16 12.87
N LEU A 212 9.22 8.40 12.87
CA LEU A 212 10.33 8.83 12.00
C LEU A 212 11.66 8.13 12.30
N HIS A 213 11.93 7.75 13.55
CA HIS A 213 13.14 6.99 13.91
C HIS A 213 13.06 5.50 13.57
N ASN A 214 11.85 4.95 13.47
CA ASN A 214 11.61 3.53 13.22
C ASN A 214 11.25 3.22 11.76
N SER A 215 11.14 4.25 10.91
CA SER A 215 10.87 4.17 9.47
C SER A 215 12.17 4.20 8.67
#